data_AF-A0A4D4LN24-F1
#
_entry.id   AF-A0A4D4LN24-F1
#
_cell.length_a   1.000
_cell.length_b   1.000
_cell.length_c   1.000
_cell.angle_alpha   90.00
_cell.angle_beta   90.00
_cell.angle_gamma   90.00
#
_symmetry.space_group_name_H-M   'P 1'
#
loop_
_entity.id
_entity.type
_entity.pdbx_description
1 polymer ?
#
loop_
_entity_poly.entity_id
_entity_poly.type
_entity_poly.pdbx_seq_one_letter_code
_entity_poly.pdbx_strand_id
1 'polypeptide(L)'
;MTPPSAATPSDIAELSRCTAVFLPGDPARTGRVAFWRPDGAPPSGPATGSTEELTVVVPVDGADGDPHDDPTGPGPTGLDVQTRTVRALVLPLGDALPVLTRARARAAQTGPGQCDPATAFWGAAAVLALQLAARGRLLPGLSATDHDVWRVGPLAPTI
;
A
#
# COMPACT_ATOMS: atom_id res chain seq x y z
N MET A 1 20.19 9.85 -15.98
CA MET A 1 19.06 9.81 -15.03
C MET A 1 17.79 9.91 -15.86
N THR A 2 17.14 8.80 -16.14
CA THR A 2 15.86 8.79 -16.86
C THR A 2 14.83 9.49 -15.97
N PRO A 3 14.11 10.52 -16.44
CA PRO A 3 13.08 11.14 -15.63
C PRO A 3 12.04 10.07 -15.27
N PRO A 4 11.53 10.04 -14.02
CA PRO A 4 10.42 9.14 -13.70
C PRO A 4 9.29 9.45 -14.67
N SER A 5 8.81 8.43 -15.37
CA SER A 5 7.65 8.58 -16.24
C SER A 5 6.46 8.90 -15.36
N ALA A 6 5.95 10.12 -15.45
CA ALA A 6 4.85 10.55 -14.61
C ALA A 6 3.58 9.76 -14.99
N ALA A 7 3.00 9.04 -14.02
CA ALA A 7 1.69 8.43 -14.18
C ALA A 7 0.69 9.47 -14.71
N THR A 8 -0.05 9.10 -15.77
CA THR A 8 -1.05 9.99 -16.36
C THR A 8 -2.22 10.19 -15.40
N PRO A 9 -3.05 11.25 -15.55
CA PRO A 9 -4.25 11.41 -14.73
C PRO A 9 -5.19 10.21 -14.78
N SER A 10 -5.26 9.50 -15.92
CA SER A 10 -6.04 8.28 -16.09
C SER A 10 -5.47 7.13 -15.27
N ASP A 11 -4.15 6.90 -15.33
CA ASP A 11 -3.47 5.87 -14.51
C ASP A 11 -3.70 6.13 -13.02
N ILE A 12 -3.57 7.39 -12.59
CA ILE A 12 -3.81 7.76 -11.20
C ILE A 12 -5.25 7.47 -10.78
N ALA A 13 -6.23 7.77 -11.63
CA ALA A 13 -7.64 7.53 -11.34
C ALA A 13 -7.97 6.03 -11.30
N GLU A 14 -7.37 5.23 -12.18
CA GLU A 14 -7.49 3.77 -12.16
C GLU A 14 -6.87 3.18 -10.89
N LEU A 15 -5.60 3.47 -10.63
CA LEU A 15 -4.85 2.89 -9.52
C LEU A 15 -5.35 3.36 -8.15
N SER A 16 -5.94 4.56 -8.06
CA SER A 16 -6.58 5.04 -6.82
C SER A 16 -7.76 4.17 -6.35
N ARG A 17 -8.36 3.39 -7.26
CA ARG A 17 -9.48 2.47 -6.98
C ARG A 17 -9.03 1.02 -6.79
N CYS A 18 -7.75 0.75 -6.96
CA CYS A 18 -7.16 -0.57 -6.72
C CYS A 18 -6.68 -0.67 -5.28
N THR A 19 -6.64 -1.87 -4.72
CA THR A 19 -6.03 -2.13 -3.41
C THR A 19 -4.51 -2.11 -3.53
N ALA A 20 -3.84 -1.32 -2.68
CA ALA A 20 -2.39 -1.22 -2.67
C ALA A 20 -1.74 -1.97 -1.50
N VAL A 21 -0.58 -2.57 -1.76
CA VAL A 21 0.31 -3.13 -0.75
C VAL A 21 1.76 -2.78 -1.05
N PHE A 22 2.54 -2.48 -0.03
CA PHE A 22 3.99 -2.29 -0.15
C PHE A 22 4.71 -3.63 -0.20
N LEU A 23 5.60 -3.80 -1.18
CA LEU A 23 6.48 -4.95 -1.30
C LEU A 23 7.88 -4.51 -0.87
N PRO A 24 8.39 -4.97 0.30
CA PRO A 24 9.74 -4.61 0.75
C PRO A 24 10.79 -5.19 -0.21
N GLY A 25 11.89 -4.46 -0.36
CA GLY A 25 13.06 -4.91 -1.12
C GLY A 25 14.33 -4.83 -0.25
N ASP A 26 15.36 -5.55 -0.66
CA ASP A 26 16.71 -5.46 -0.07
C ASP A 26 17.70 -5.14 -1.20
N PRO A 27 18.34 -3.94 -1.21
CA PRO A 27 18.25 -2.87 -0.21
C PRO A 27 16.88 -2.18 -0.18
N ALA A 28 16.53 -1.55 0.94
CA ALA A 28 15.22 -0.93 1.16
C ALA A 28 14.76 0.02 0.04
N ARG A 29 15.69 0.70 -0.64
CA ARG A 29 15.42 1.56 -1.81
C ARG A 29 14.85 0.84 -3.04
N THR A 30 14.89 -0.49 -3.06
CA THR A 30 14.31 -1.34 -4.12
C THR A 30 12.86 -1.74 -3.86
N GLY A 31 12.26 -1.24 -2.76
CA GLY A 31 10.85 -1.46 -2.46
C GLY A 31 9.92 -1.05 -3.61
N ARG A 32 8.80 -1.76 -3.73
CA ARG A 32 7.80 -1.59 -4.79
C ARG A 32 6.41 -1.46 -4.17
N VAL A 33 5.44 -1.03 -4.96
CA VAL A 33 4.03 -1.00 -4.55
C VAL A 33 3.22 -1.76 -5.57
N ALA A 34 2.42 -2.71 -5.09
CA ALA A 34 1.53 -3.49 -5.92
C ALA A 34 0.10 -2.97 -5.80
N PHE A 35 -0.57 -2.81 -6.94
CA PHE A 35 -1.97 -2.44 -7.07
C PHE A 35 -2.74 -3.62 -7.66
N TRP A 36 -3.83 -4.05 -7.04
CA TRP A 36 -4.65 -5.15 -7.51
C TRP A 36 -6.13 -4.88 -7.29
N ARG A 37 -7.00 -5.66 -7.94
CA ARG A 37 -8.45 -5.53 -7.84
C ARG A 37 -9.08 -6.80 -7.26
N PRO A 38 -10.14 -6.69 -6.43
CA PRO A 38 -10.87 -7.85 -5.94
C PRO A 38 -11.50 -8.72 -7.05
N ASP A 39 -11.75 -8.16 -8.23
CA ASP A 39 -12.24 -8.92 -9.40
C ASP A 39 -11.15 -9.76 -10.10
N GLY A 40 -9.87 -9.59 -9.74
CA GLY A 40 -8.74 -10.36 -10.28
C GLY A 40 -8.25 -9.92 -11.67
N ALA A 41 -8.84 -8.88 -12.27
CA ALA A 41 -8.30 -8.26 -13.47
C ALA A 41 -7.05 -7.44 -13.12
N PRO A 42 -5.93 -7.58 -13.85
CA PRO A 42 -4.76 -6.75 -13.61
C PRO A 42 -5.11 -5.30 -13.93
N PRO A 43 -4.80 -4.34 -13.04
CA PRO A 43 -4.95 -2.92 -13.37
C PRO A 43 -4.06 -2.52 -14.53
N SER A 44 -4.53 -1.60 -15.36
CA SER A 44 -3.70 -0.84 -16.28
C SER A 44 -2.95 0.25 -15.51
N GLY A 45 -1.86 0.73 -16.08
CA GLY A 45 -1.09 1.82 -15.50
C GLY A 45 0.16 2.15 -16.31
N PRO A 46 1.11 2.87 -15.72
CA PRO A 46 2.27 3.39 -16.44
C PRO A 46 3.14 2.24 -16.98
N ALA A 47 3.80 2.50 -18.11
CA ALA A 47 4.65 1.52 -18.81
C ALA A 47 5.85 1.02 -17.98
N THR A 48 6.19 1.69 -16.87
CA THR A 48 7.23 1.24 -15.93
C THR A 48 6.75 0.13 -14.99
N GLY A 49 5.45 -0.17 -14.99
CA GLY A 49 4.88 -1.25 -14.19
C GLY A 49 4.98 -2.62 -14.86
N SER A 50 5.08 -3.65 -14.02
CA SER A 50 4.99 -5.06 -14.40
C SER A 50 3.73 -5.69 -13.81
N THR A 51 3.08 -6.58 -14.55
CA THR A 51 2.04 -7.43 -13.96
C THR A 51 2.69 -8.64 -13.30
N GLU A 52 2.40 -8.88 -12.03
CA GLU A 52 2.93 -9.99 -11.23
C GLU A 52 1.81 -10.72 -10.50
N GLU A 53 2.00 -12.01 -10.22
CA GLU A 53 1.10 -12.77 -9.33
C GLU A 53 1.56 -12.62 -7.89
N LEU A 54 0.63 -12.25 -7.01
CA LEU A 54 0.88 -12.09 -5.58
C LEU A 54 -0.12 -12.93 -4.79
N THR A 55 0.35 -13.52 -3.69
CA THR A 55 -0.54 -14.11 -2.68
C THR A 55 -0.85 -13.04 -1.65
N VAL A 56 -2.12 -12.68 -1.51
CA VAL A 56 -2.61 -11.69 -0.53
C VAL A 56 -3.49 -12.37 0.51
N VAL A 57 -3.50 -11.83 1.72
CA VAL A 57 -4.44 -12.22 2.78
C VAL A 57 -5.62 -11.26 2.73
N VAL A 58 -6.83 -11.81 2.58
CA VAL A 58 -8.08 -11.05 2.51
C VAL A 58 -9.07 -11.58 3.54
N PRO A 59 -9.98 -10.74 4.06
CA PRO A 59 -11.10 -11.23 4.86
C PRO A 59 -11.91 -12.27 4.07
N VAL A 60 -12.45 -13.26 4.76
CA VAL A 60 -13.49 -14.12 4.18
C VAL A 60 -14.75 -13.27 4.08
N ASP A 61 -15.31 -13.13 2.86
CA ASP A 61 -16.62 -12.54 2.69
C ASP A 61 -17.59 -13.42 3.49
N GLY A 62 -18.23 -12.86 4.52
CA GLY A 62 -19.03 -13.61 5.48
C GLY A 62 -20.09 -14.44 4.78
N ALA A 63 -19.79 -15.72 4.52
CA ALA A 63 -20.78 -16.72 4.20
C ALA A 63 -21.42 -17.07 5.54
N ASP A 64 -22.68 -16.68 5.70
CA ASP A 64 -23.65 -17.30 6.59
C ASP A 64 -23.04 -17.86 7.87
N GLY A 65 -22.73 -16.98 8.82
CA GLY A 65 -22.46 -17.44 10.18
C GLY A 65 -23.58 -18.40 10.58
N ASP A 66 -23.20 -19.66 10.76
CA ASP A 66 -24.07 -20.73 11.18
C ASP A 66 -24.81 -20.22 12.42
N PRO A 67 -26.15 -20.24 12.50
CA PRO A 67 -26.88 -19.75 13.67
C PRO A 67 -26.69 -20.62 14.93
N HIS A 68 -25.65 -21.45 14.98
CA HIS A 68 -25.39 -22.45 16.01
C HIS A 68 -24.19 -22.14 16.89
N ASP A 69 -23.67 -20.90 16.86
CA ASP A 69 -22.85 -20.42 17.96
C ASP A 69 -23.73 -20.12 19.18
N ASP A 70 -23.51 -20.93 20.22
CA ASP A 70 -24.02 -20.76 21.58
C ASP A 70 -23.80 -19.30 22.05
N PRO A 71 -24.86 -18.55 22.39
CA PRO A 71 -24.76 -17.15 22.82
C PRO A 71 -24.04 -16.97 24.17
N THR A 72 -23.59 -18.06 24.81
CA THR A 72 -22.89 -18.06 26.11
C THR A 72 -21.37 -18.24 25.98
N GLY A 73 -20.85 -18.53 24.78
CA GLY A 73 -19.41 -18.62 24.51
C GLY A 73 -18.76 -17.23 24.34
N PRO A 74 -17.43 -17.08 24.55
CA PRO A 74 -16.74 -15.87 24.12
C PRO A 74 -16.98 -15.72 22.60
N GLY A 75 -17.77 -14.73 22.19
CA GLY A 75 -18.16 -14.51 20.79
C GLY A 75 -16.96 -14.47 19.84
N PRO A 76 -17.14 -14.73 18.53
CA PRO A 76 -16.06 -15.06 17.61
C PRO A 76 -14.91 -14.06 17.71
N THR A 77 -13.83 -14.49 18.37
CA THR A 77 -12.61 -13.72 18.57
C THR A 77 -11.69 -13.91 17.37
N GLY A 78 -12.09 -13.40 16.21
CA GLY A 78 -11.27 -13.44 15.01
C GLY A 78 -12.03 -13.02 13.77
N LEU A 79 -11.43 -12.13 12.97
CA LEU A 79 -11.86 -11.96 11.59
C LEU A 79 -11.28 -13.14 10.81
N ASP A 80 -12.14 -13.97 10.22
CA ASP A 80 -11.67 -15.03 9.35
C ASP A 80 -11.00 -14.44 8.11
N VAL A 81 -9.84 -14.98 7.77
CA VAL A 81 -9.04 -14.54 6.63
C VAL A 81 -8.64 -15.74 5.78
N GLN A 82 -8.51 -15.49 4.47
CA GLN A 82 -8.06 -16.48 3.50
C GLN A 82 -6.93 -15.90 2.63
N THR A 83 -6.08 -16.80 2.12
CA THR A 83 -5.08 -16.43 1.11
C THR A 83 -5.66 -16.53 -0.29
N ARG A 84 -5.41 -15.53 -1.12
CA ARG A 84 -5.83 -15.51 -2.53
C ARG A 84 -4.69 -15.08 -3.42
N THR A 85 -4.52 -15.78 -4.55
CA THR A 85 -3.65 -15.32 -5.64
C THR A 85 -4.34 -14.24 -6.46
N VAL A 86 -3.67 -13.10 -6.65
CA VAL A 86 -4.14 -11.95 -7.43
C VAL A 86 -3.10 -11.58 -8.47
N ARG A 87 -3.56 -11.03 -9.60
CA ARG A 87 -2.67 -10.35 -10.55
C ARG A 87 -2.62 -8.87 -10.20
N ALA A 88 -1.42 -8.37 -9.94
CA ALA A 88 -1.18 -7.01 -9.50
C ALA A 88 -0.30 -6.27 -10.50
N LEU A 89 -0.58 -4.99 -10.71
CA LEU A 89 0.37 -4.07 -11.33
C LEU A 89 1.35 -3.60 -10.26
N VAL A 90 2.63 -3.92 -10.44
CA VAL A 90 3.71 -3.57 -9.52
C VAL A 90 4.51 -2.41 -10.08
N LEU A 91 4.62 -1.33 -9.30
CA LEU A 91 5.39 -0.14 -9.64
C LEU A 91 6.61 -0.02 -8.73
N PRO A 92 7.77 0.43 -9.25
CA PRO A 92 8.84 0.97 -8.41
C PRO A 92 8.29 2.09 -7.50
N LEU A 93 8.80 2.20 -6.27
CA LEU A 93 8.29 3.16 -5.30
C LEU A 93 8.25 4.61 -5.84
N GLY A 94 9.28 5.01 -6.60
CA GLY A 94 9.35 6.34 -7.21
C GLY A 94 8.17 6.67 -8.13
N ASP A 95 7.67 5.67 -8.88
CA ASP A 95 6.55 5.82 -9.80
C ASP A 95 5.19 5.66 -9.09
N ALA A 96 5.17 4.94 -7.97
CA ALA A 96 3.98 4.79 -7.14
C ALA A 96 3.67 6.06 -6.31
N LEU A 97 4.70 6.82 -5.87
CA LEU A 97 4.52 8.00 -5.02
C LEU A 97 3.54 9.05 -5.59
N PRO A 98 3.60 9.44 -6.88
CA PRO A 98 2.65 10.36 -7.47
C PRO A 98 1.20 9.82 -7.49
N VAL A 99 1.01 8.50 -7.54
CA VAL A 99 -0.32 7.86 -7.47
C VAL A 99 -0.83 7.90 -6.04
N LEU A 100 -0.04 7.42 -5.08
CA LEU A 100 -0.40 7.31 -3.66
C LEU A 100 -0.74 8.68 -3.04
N THR A 101 0.10 9.69 -3.29
CA THR A 101 -0.11 11.05 -2.76
C THR A 101 -1.39 11.69 -3.27
N ARG A 102 -1.74 11.46 -4.55
CA ARG A 102 -3.00 11.94 -5.14
C ARG A 102 -4.20 11.13 -4.69
N ALA A 103 -4.06 9.81 -4.54
CA ALA A 103 -5.13 8.96 -4.01
C ALA A 103 -5.53 9.40 -2.59
N ARG A 104 -4.56 9.73 -1.73
CA ARG A 104 -4.82 10.36 -0.42
C ARG A 104 -5.61 11.66 -0.55
N ALA A 105 -5.17 12.56 -1.43
CA ALA A 105 -5.85 13.85 -1.61
C ALA A 105 -7.29 13.67 -2.09
N ARG A 106 -7.53 12.74 -3.04
CA ARG A 106 -8.88 12.40 -3.52
C ARG A 106 -9.76 11.79 -2.43
N ALA A 107 -9.22 10.88 -1.62
CA ALA A 107 -9.94 10.27 -0.52
C ALA A 107 -10.39 11.30 0.54
N ALA A 108 -9.63 12.37 0.74
CA ALA A 108 -10.01 13.47 1.63
C ALA A 108 -11.09 14.40 1.03
N GLN A 109 -11.21 14.45 -0.29
CA GLN A 109 -12.14 15.35 -1.01
C GLN A 109 -13.45 14.67 -1.43
N THR A 110 -13.44 13.35 -1.58
CA THR A 110 -14.52 12.58 -2.20
C THR A 110 -15.21 11.70 -1.15
N GLY A 111 -16.50 11.42 -1.34
CA GLY A 111 -17.24 10.49 -0.48
C GLY A 111 -16.71 9.05 -0.51
N PRO A 112 -17.23 8.18 0.38
CA PRO A 112 -16.83 6.78 0.48
C PRO A 112 -16.93 6.04 -0.86
N GLY A 113 -16.01 5.10 -1.11
CA GLY A 113 -16.05 4.21 -2.29
C GLY A 113 -15.36 4.73 -3.55
N GLN A 114 -14.87 5.98 -3.56
CA GLN A 114 -14.20 6.56 -4.74
C GLN A 114 -12.68 6.41 -4.74
N CYS A 115 -12.11 5.97 -3.62
CA CYS A 115 -10.71 5.61 -3.47
C CYS A 115 -10.66 4.33 -2.63
N ASP A 116 -9.78 3.41 -2.98
CA ASP A 116 -9.56 2.22 -2.18
C ASP A 116 -8.89 2.61 -0.83
N PRO A 117 -9.40 2.10 0.31
CA PRO A 117 -8.87 2.45 1.63
C PRO A 117 -7.39 2.13 1.82
N ALA A 118 -6.91 0.99 1.30
CA ALA A 118 -5.51 0.59 1.43
C ALA A 118 -4.61 1.53 0.63
N THR A 119 -5.04 1.94 -0.57
CA THR A 119 -4.32 2.92 -1.39
C THR A 119 -4.28 4.30 -0.74
N ALA A 120 -5.40 4.76 -0.17
CA ALA A 120 -5.44 6.01 0.59
C ALA A 120 -4.52 5.96 1.83
N PHE A 121 -4.48 4.82 2.52
CA PHE A 121 -3.60 4.57 3.66
C PHE A 121 -2.12 4.67 3.27
N TRP A 122 -1.70 3.97 2.20
CA TRP A 122 -0.32 4.06 1.71
C TRP A 122 0.03 5.47 1.21
N GLY A 123 -0.95 6.22 0.68
CA GLY A 123 -0.81 7.65 0.42
C GLY A 123 -0.56 8.49 1.68
N ALA A 124 -1.24 8.18 2.78
CA ALA A 124 -0.99 8.79 4.08
C ALA A 124 0.44 8.51 4.57
N ALA A 125 0.85 7.25 4.53
CA ALA A 125 2.16 6.80 4.95
C ALA A 125 3.27 7.48 4.13
N ALA A 126 3.11 7.55 2.79
CA ALA A 126 4.05 8.21 1.90
C ALA A 126 4.22 9.71 2.24
N VAL A 127 3.12 10.44 2.41
CA VAL A 127 3.18 11.87 2.79
C VAL A 127 3.83 12.06 4.16
N LEU A 128 3.51 11.20 5.13
CA LEU A 128 4.12 11.25 6.45
C LEU A 128 5.64 11.00 6.39
N ALA A 129 6.08 9.99 5.62
CA ALA A 129 7.49 9.69 5.42
C ALA A 129 8.24 10.87 4.78
N LEU A 130 7.67 11.50 3.75
CA LEU A 130 8.24 12.69 3.11
C LEU A 130 8.33 13.87 4.09
N GLN A 131 7.33 14.06 4.94
CA GLN A 131 7.36 15.10 5.97
C GLN A 131 8.43 14.85 7.04
N LEU A 132 8.67 13.60 7.43
CA LEU A 132 9.75 13.24 8.36
C LEU A 132 11.13 13.48 7.72
N ALA A 133 11.29 13.12 6.46
CA ALA A 133 12.50 13.39 5.68
C ALA A 133 12.78 14.89 5.56
N ALA A 134 11.77 15.68 5.19
CA ALA A 134 11.88 17.13 5.07
C ALA A 134 12.22 17.82 6.41
N ARG A 135 11.85 17.21 7.54
CA ARG A 135 12.21 17.68 8.89
C ARG A 135 13.56 17.15 9.39
N GLY A 136 14.33 16.47 8.57
CA GLY A 136 15.64 15.93 8.95
C GLY A 136 15.56 14.82 10.02
N ARG A 137 14.44 14.09 10.10
CA ARG A 137 14.25 13.01 11.10
C ARG A 137 14.70 11.64 10.58
N LEU A 138 15.59 11.62 9.59
CA LEU A 138 16.18 10.38 9.06
C LEU A 138 17.59 10.22 9.62
N LEU A 139 17.83 9.11 10.29
CA LEU A 139 19.13 8.73 10.83
C LEU A 139 19.74 7.66 9.91
N PRO A 140 20.97 7.85 9.40
CA PRO A 140 21.65 6.85 8.59
C PRO A 140 22.06 5.64 9.43
N GLY A 141 22.18 4.49 8.77
CA GLY A 141 22.66 3.23 9.34
C GLY A 141 22.97 2.21 8.24
N LEU A 142 23.26 0.98 8.67
CA LEU A 142 23.49 -0.16 7.78
C LEU A 142 22.52 -1.30 8.11
N SER A 143 22.05 -2.00 7.07
CA SER A 143 21.33 -3.27 7.22
C SER A 143 22.30 -4.38 7.66
N ALA A 144 21.76 -5.53 8.04
CA ALA A 144 22.57 -6.73 8.30
C ALA A 144 23.32 -7.23 7.05
N THR A 145 22.87 -6.83 5.86
CA THR A 145 23.43 -7.17 4.55
C THR A 145 24.37 -6.09 4.00
N ASP A 146 24.81 -5.15 4.84
CA ASP A 146 25.75 -4.07 4.50
C ASP A 146 25.22 -3.08 3.44
N HIS A 147 23.91 -2.81 3.50
CA HIS A 147 23.27 -1.77 2.70
C HIS A 147 22.95 -0.54 3.53
N ASP A 148 23.07 0.63 2.91
CA ASP A 148 22.59 1.90 3.41
C ASP A 148 21.10 1.81 3.79
N VAL A 149 20.78 2.14 5.05
CA VAL A 149 19.41 2.24 5.55
C VAL A 149 19.19 3.56 6.28
N TRP A 150 17.94 4.01 6.30
CA TRP A 150 17.50 5.17 7.06
C TRP A 150 16.40 4.77 8.01
N ARG A 151 16.56 5.13 9.28
CA ARG A 151 15.50 4.97 10.29
C ARG A 151 14.93 6.32 10.65
N VAL A 152 13.64 6.37 10.91
CA VAL A 152 13.00 7.57 11.44
C VAL A 152 13.36 7.72 12.92
N GLY A 153 13.83 8.89 13.34
CA GLY A 153 14.03 9.17 14.75
C GLY A 153 14.75 10.48 15.06
N PRO A 154 14.72 10.93 16.34
CA PRO A 154 13.79 10.51 17.39
C PRO A 154 12.33 10.81 17.02
N LEU A 155 11.33 10.12 17.59
CA LEU A 155 9.92 10.49 17.39
C LEU A 155 9.34 11.25 18.58
N ALA A 156 10.00 11.17 19.73
CA ALA A 156 9.71 11.98 20.90
C ALA A 156 10.20 13.43 20.71
N PRO A 157 9.59 14.40 21.42
CA PRO A 157 10.17 15.73 21.58
C PRO A 157 11.56 15.61 22.20
N THR A 158 12.52 16.35 21.65
CA THR A 158 13.84 16.49 22.27
C THR A 158 13.64 17.33 23.55
N ILE A 159 14.04 16.78 24.70
CA ILE A 159 14.02 17.48 26.00
C ILE A 159 15.05 18.61 25.98
#